data_AF-A0A2G4SPW2-F1
#
_entry.id   AF-A0A2G4SPW2-F1
#
_cell.length_a   1.000
_cell.length_b   1.000
_cell.length_c   1.000
_cell.angle_alpha   90.00
_cell.angle_beta   90.00
_cell.angle_gamma   90.00
#
_symmetry.space_group_name_H-M   'P 1'
#
loop_
_entity.id
_entity.type
_entity.pdbx_description
1 polymer ?
#
loop_
_entity_poly.entity_id
_entity_poly.type
_entity_poly.pdbx_seq_one_letter_code
_entity_poly.pdbx_strand_id
1 'polypeptide(L)'
;MRYPSWESCCKQGSVQLQLLPDLPEYLKDLLERTDTQGRHFKDNLRQYNAAFAFTSLGCDIVSPEDHGLTAFQIHSALCHRQGPLIPVEGSEPSYTQLHIFGPCYAAERRQARNSNLDPEIIRELSVMLA
;
A
#
# COMPACT_ATOMS: atom_id res chain seq x y z
N MET A 1 -30.95 -16.00 -3.28
CA MET A 1 -30.27 -14.70 -3.22
C MET A 1 -30.37 -14.04 -4.60
N ARG A 2 -31.01 -12.87 -4.69
CA ARG A 2 -31.13 -12.12 -5.96
C ARG A 2 -29.89 -11.23 -6.10
N TYR A 3 -29.17 -11.36 -7.20
CA TYR A 3 -28.13 -10.42 -7.58
C TYR A 3 -28.79 -9.04 -7.79
N PRO A 4 -28.29 -7.96 -7.15
CA PRO A 4 -28.90 -6.64 -7.29
C PRO A 4 -28.77 -6.16 -8.76
N SER A 5 -29.88 -5.82 -9.41
CA SER A 5 -29.88 -5.17 -10.73
C SER A 5 -30.07 -3.67 -10.53
N TRP A 6 -28.97 -2.92 -10.63
CA TRP A 6 -28.99 -1.45 -10.50
C TRP A 6 -28.64 -0.86 -11.86
N GLU A 7 -29.58 -0.18 -12.55
CA GLU A 7 -29.35 0.38 -13.88
C GLU A 7 -28.14 1.34 -13.96
N SER A 8 -27.80 1.99 -12.84
CA SER A 8 -26.69 2.95 -12.78
C SER A 8 -25.30 2.30 -12.69
N CYS A 9 -25.21 1.03 -12.30
CA CYS A 9 -23.93 0.32 -12.20
C CYS A 9 -24.02 -0.95 -13.05
N CYS A 10 -23.20 -1.00 -14.10
CA CYS A 10 -23.11 -2.10 -15.06
C CYS A 10 -24.20 -2.19 -16.14
N LYS A 11 -25.07 -1.16 -16.31
CA LYS A 11 -26.08 -1.09 -17.39
C LYS A 11 -26.87 -2.39 -17.57
N GLN A 12 -27.51 -2.88 -16.51
CA GLN A 12 -28.26 -4.13 -16.53
C GLN A 12 -27.44 -5.36 -16.99
N GLY A 13 -26.15 -5.40 -16.66
CA GLY A 13 -25.25 -6.49 -17.07
C GLY A 13 -24.64 -6.33 -18.45
N SER A 14 -24.87 -5.21 -19.15
CA SER A 14 -24.17 -4.88 -20.41
C SER A 14 -22.68 -4.62 -20.19
N VAL A 15 -22.28 -4.29 -18.96
CA VAL A 15 -20.87 -4.24 -18.56
C VAL A 15 -20.61 -5.42 -17.63
N GLN A 16 -19.81 -6.36 -18.11
CA GLN A 16 -19.29 -7.43 -17.29
C GLN A 16 -17.92 -7.02 -16.76
N LEU A 17 -17.88 -6.56 -15.51
CA LEU A 17 -16.61 -6.31 -14.83
C LEU A 17 -15.94 -7.65 -14.55
N GLN A 18 -14.65 -7.75 -14.88
CA GLN A 18 -13.85 -8.90 -14.48
C GLN A 18 -13.78 -8.93 -12.96
N LEU A 19 -13.99 -10.11 -12.37
CA LEU A 19 -13.73 -10.32 -10.96
C LEU A 19 -12.25 -10.06 -10.70
N LEU A 20 -11.96 -9.35 -9.61
CA LEU A 20 -10.60 -9.21 -9.14
C LEU A 20 -10.06 -10.61 -8.76
N PRO A 21 -8.77 -10.88 -8.99
CA PRO A 21 -8.17 -12.09 -8.45
C PRO A 21 -8.30 -12.11 -6.93
N ASP A 22 -8.40 -13.32 -6.37
CA ASP A 22 -8.38 -13.49 -4.93
C ASP A 22 -7.09 -12.92 -4.34
N LEU A 23 -7.19 -12.33 -3.14
CA LEU A 23 -6.03 -11.83 -2.43
C LEU A 23 -5.16 -13.02 -1.99
N PRO A 24 -3.83 -12.83 -1.89
CA PRO A 24 -2.97 -13.80 -1.22
C PRO A 24 -3.49 -14.12 0.19
N GLU A 25 -3.47 -15.41 0.56
CA GLU A 25 -4.11 -15.91 1.78
C GLU A 25 -3.67 -15.14 3.03
N TYR A 26 -2.37 -14.88 3.16
CA TYR A 26 -1.83 -14.12 4.29
C TYR A 26 -2.45 -12.71 4.42
N LEU A 27 -2.59 -11.99 3.30
CA LEU A 27 -3.16 -10.65 3.30
C LEU A 27 -4.66 -10.69 3.62
N LYS A 28 -5.36 -11.68 3.08
CA LYS A 28 -6.79 -11.90 3.35
C LYS A 28 -7.02 -12.17 4.84
N ASP A 29 -6.29 -13.12 5.40
CA ASP A 29 -6.32 -13.45 6.83
C ASP A 29 -6.06 -12.21 7.68
N LEU A 30 -5.01 -11.44 7.33
CA LEU A 30 -4.61 -10.25 8.07
C LEU A 30 -5.69 -9.15 8.08
N LEU A 31 -6.43 -8.99 6.98
CA LEU A 31 -7.55 -8.04 6.86
C LEU A 31 -8.77 -8.50 7.67
N GLU A 32 -9.07 -9.79 7.66
CA GLU A 32 -10.23 -10.39 8.34
C GLU A 32 -10.00 -10.53 9.85
N ARG A 33 -8.76 -10.67 10.30
CA ARG A 33 -8.42 -10.90 11.71
C ARG A 33 -8.88 -9.78 12.63
N THR A 34 -9.39 -10.15 13.81
CA THR A 34 -9.95 -9.22 14.82
C THR A 34 -9.13 -9.16 16.11
N ASP A 35 -8.03 -9.90 16.17
CA ASP A 35 -7.09 -9.91 17.30
C ASP A 35 -6.29 -8.60 17.38
N THR A 36 -5.33 -8.54 18.31
CA THR A 36 -4.47 -7.36 18.51
C THR A 36 -3.65 -7.03 17.26
N GLN A 37 -3.10 -8.05 16.61
CA GLN A 37 -2.22 -7.89 15.46
C GLN A 37 -3.01 -7.48 14.19
N GLY A 38 -4.22 -8.01 13.98
CA GLY A 38 -5.13 -7.59 12.91
C GLY A 38 -5.65 -6.17 13.09
N ARG A 39 -5.96 -5.77 14.33
CA ARG A 39 -6.30 -4.37 14.65
C ARG A 39 -5.13 -3.44 14.39
N HIS A 40 -3.93 -3.79 14.88
CA HIS A 40 -2.71 -3.03 14.63
C HIS A 40 -2.46 -2.83 13.14
N PHE A 41 -2.60 -3.89 12.33
CA PHE A 41 -2.47 -3.79 10.88
C PHE A 41 -3.44 -2.79 10.26
N LYS A 42 -4.73 -2.89 10.61
CA LYS A 42 -5.78 -2.01 10.07
C LYS A 42 -5.60 -0.56 10.50
N ASP A 43 -5.25 -0.33 11.76
CA ASP A 43 -5.01 1.01 12.31
C ASP A 43 -3.79 1.69 11.64
N ASN A 44 -2.80 0.90 11.22
CA ASN A 44 -1.57 1.39 10.58
C ASN A 44 -1.51 1.09 9.06
N LEU A 45 -2.63 0.72 8.43
CA LEU A 45 -2.66 0.21 7.05
C LEU A 45 -2.00 1.15 6.04
N ARG A 46 -2.21 2.47 6.21
CA ARG A 46 -1.57 3.49 5.35
C ARG A 46 -0.05 3.46 5.46
N GLN A 47 0.49 3.24 6.65
CA GLN A 47 1.94 3.21 6.86
C GLN A 47 2.56 1.91 6.36
N TYR A 48 1.87 0.76 6.51
CA TYR A 48 2.26 -0.46 5.82
C TYR A 48 2.30 -0.24 4.31
N ASN A 49 1.23 0.28 3.71
CA ASN A 49 1.21 0.57 2.28
C ASN A 49 2.35 1.52 1.85
N ALA A 50 2.66 2.54 2.66
CA ALA A 50 3.78 3.44 2.38
C ALA A 50 5.15 2.76 2.48
N ALA A 51 5.36 1.85 3.44
CA ALA A 51 6.61 1.11 3.61
C ALA A 51 6.89 0.13 2.45
N PHE A 52 5.85 -0.34 1.77
CA PHE A 52 5.91 -1.24 0.61
C PHE A 52 5.65 -0.51 -0.72
N ALA A 53 5.41 0.80 -0.71
CA ALA A 53 5.17 1.56 -1.92
C ALA A 53 6.43 1.67 -2.76
N PHE A 54 6.32 1.30 -4.04
CA PHE A 54 7.43 1.44 -4.99
C PHE A 54 7.72 2.91 -5.33
N THR A 55 6.66 3.74 -5.40
CA THR A 55 6.74 5.17 -5.69
C THR A 55 5.92 5.94 -4.67
N SER A 56 6.41 7.09 -4.23
CA SER A 56 5.65 8.04 -3.40
C SER A 56 5.12 9.21 -4.23
N LEU A 57 4.11 9.89 -3.71
CA LEU A 57 3.58 11.11 -4.30
C LEU A 57 4.06 12.32 -3.50
N GLY A 58 4.78 13.23 -4.16
CA GLY A 58 5.11 14.55 -3.61
C GLY A 58 4.17 15.60 -4.20
N CYS A 59 3.44 16.31 -3.36
CA CYS A 59 2.60 17.44 -3.77
C CYS A 59 2.52 18.47 -2.63
N ASP A 60 2.35 19.74 -3.00
CA ASP A 60 2.04 20.80 -2.05
C ASP A 60 0.55 20.70 -1.68
N ILE A 61 0.28 20.33 -0.44
CA ILE A 61 -1.09 20.13 0.03
C ILE A 61 -1.65 21.49 0.47
N VAL A 62 -2.67 21.97 -0.25
CA VAL A 62 -3.53 23.07 0.20
C VAL A 62 -4.76 22.42 0.84
N SER A 63 -4.81 22.40 2.17
CA SER A 63 -5.95 21.84 2.89
C SER A 63 -7.17 22.77 2.71
N PRO A 64 -8.30 22.29 2.16
CA PRO A 64 -9.54 23.03 2.23
C PRO A 64 -10.02 23.12 3.70
N GLU A 65 -10.68 24.22 4.06
CA GLU A 65 -11.19 24.46 5.42
C GLU A 65 -12.32 23.49 5.83
N ASP A 66 -12.89 22.74 4.88
CA ASP A 66 -14.04 21.87 5.10
C ASP A 66 -13.69 20.46 5.58
N HIS A 67 -14.45 20.00 6.59
CA HIS A 67 -14.37 18.68 7.24
C HIS A 67 -14.93 17.52 6.38
N GLY A 68 -14.75 17.57 5.06
CA GLY A 68 -15.25 16.58 4.11
C GLY A 68 -14.34 15.36 3.89
N LEU A 69 -14.76 14.45 3.01
CA LEU A 69 -13.95 13.32 2.53
C LEU A 69 -12.55 13.79 2.11
N THR A 70 -11.52 13.08 2.56
CA THR A 70 -10.10 13.39 2.29
C THR A 70 -9.72 13.11 0.84
N ALA A 71 -10.31 13.86 -0.09
CA ALA A 71 -9.90 13.94 -1.47
C ALA A 71 -9.04 15.19 -1.64
N PHE A 72 -7.90 15.07 -2.30
CA PHE A 72 -7.08 16.21 -2.68
C PHE A 72 -6.97 16.25 -4.20
N GLN A 73 -6.95 17.46 -4.75
CA GLN A 73 -6.82 17.68 -6.19
C GLN A 73 -5.37 18.05 -6.51
N ILE A 74 -4.79 17.36 -7.49
CA ILE A 74 -3.48 17.71 -8.03
C ILE A 74 -3.71 18.68 -9.18
N HIS A 75 -3.19 19.89 -9.06
CA HIS A 75 -3.13 20.84 -10.16
C HIS A 75 -1.81 20.69 -10.91
N SER A 76 -1.82 20.92 -12.22
CA SER A 76 -0.66 20.82 -13.12
C SER A 76 -0.25 19.38 -13.46
N ALA A 77 0.98 19.20 -13.98
CA ALA A 77 1.48 17.92 -14.46
C ALA A 77 2.01 17.04 -13.31
N LEU A 78 1.68 15.75 -13.36
CA LEU A 78 2.34 14.72 -12.56
C LEU A 78 3.60 14.25 -13.29
N CYS A 79 4.76 14.38 -12.66
CA CYS A 79 6.03 13.88 -13.20
C CYS A 79 6.56 12.70 -12.35
N HIS A 80 7.18 11.72 -13.01
CA HIS A 80 7.88 10.65 -12.30
C HIS A 80 9.30 11.10 -11.96
N ARG A 81 9.66 11.01 -10.67
CA ARG A 81 11.03 11.28 -10.20
C ARG A 81 11.61 10.00 -9.66
N GLN A 82 12.63 9.50 -10.33
CA GLN A 82 13.33 8.29 -9.91
C GLN A 82 14.71 8.66 -9.35
N GLY A 83 14.99 8.21 -8.13
CA GLY A 83 16.33 8.28 -7.54
C GLY A 83 17.25 7.16 -8.02
N PRO A 84 18.49 7.09 -7.52
CA PRO A 84 19.39 5.98 -7.80
C PRO A 84 18.78 4.63 -7.41
N LEU A 85 18.85 3.63 -8.30
CA LEU A 85 18.38 2.27 -8.02
C LEU A 85 19.26 1.55 -7.01
N ILE A 86 20.56 1.86 -7.00
CA ILE A 86 21.53 1.32 -6.06
C ILE A 86 21.83 2.40 -5.01
N PRO A 87 22.01 2.04 -3.73
CA PRO A 87 22.41 2.99 -2.71
C PRO A 87 23.70 3.71 -3.09
N VAL A 88 23.78 4.99 -2.74
CA VAL A 88 25.04 5.73 -2.81
C VAL A 88 26.02 5.11 -1.82
N GLU A 89 27.32 5.14 -2.12
CA GLU A 89 28.35 4.58 -1.24
C GLU A 89 28.24 5.16 0.19
N GLY A 90 28.28 4.26 1.19
CA GLY A 90 28.09 4.61 2.60
C GLY A 90 26.63 4.85 3.02
N SER A 91 25.67 4.78 2.09
CA SER A 91 24.23 4.89 2.41
C SER A 91 23.56 3.52 2.42
N GLU A 92 22.56 3.40 3.29
CA GLU A 92 21.73 2.19 3.37
C GLU A 92 20.57 2.26 2.36
N PRO A 93 20.18 1.11 1.77
CA PRO A 93 19.06 1.09 0.84
C PRO A 93 17.74 1.47 1.50
N SER A 94 16.87 2.10 0.72
CA SER A 94 15.54 2.50 1.16
C SER A 94 14.50 2.51 0.04
N TYR A 95 13.23 2.33 0.42
CA TYR A 95 12.06 2.42 -0.47
C TYR A 95 12.22 1.58 -1.75
N THR A 96 12.16 2.20 -2.94
CA THR A 96 12.29 1.55 -4.25
C THR A 96 13.52 0.63 -4.34
N GLN A 97 14.64 1.01 -3.71
CA GLN A 97 15.88 0.23 -3.73
C GLN A 97 15.71 -1.13 -3.03
N LEU A 98 14.81 -1.23 -2.04
CA LEU A 98 14.56 -2.46 -1.29
C LEU A 98 13.85 -3.55 -2.11
N HIS A 99 13.34 -3.22 -3.29
CA HIS A 99 12.79 -4.22 -4.21
C HIS A 99 13.86 -4.96 -5.02
N ILE A 100 15.13 -4.54 -4.92
CA ILE A 100 16.27 -5.20 -5.60
C ILE A 100 16.91 -6.26 -4.69
N PHE A 101 16.77 -6.10 -3.37
CA PHE A 101 17.38 -7.00 -2.39
C PHE A 101 16.42 -8.13 -2.00
N GLY A 102 16.98 -9.20 -1.44
CA GLY A 102 16.19 -10.33 -0.94
C GLY A 102 15.20 -9.93 0.17
N PRO A 103 14.10 -10.67 0.32
CA PRO A 103 12.98 -10.29 1.19
C PRO A 103 13.36 -10.13 2.65
N CYS A 104 14.27 -10.97 3.18
CA CYS A 104 14.72 -10.87 4.57
C CYS A 104 15.45 -9.55 4.85
N TYR A 105 16.44 -9.21 4.00
CA TYR A 105 17.17 -7.95 4.14
C TYR A 105 16.25 -6.75 3.92
N ALA A 106 15.36 -6.81 2.92
CA ALA A 106 14.39 -5.77 2.68
C ALA A 106 13.44 -5.55 3.87
N ALA A 107 12.99 -6.64 4.53
CA ALA A 107 12.17 -6.59 5.73
C ALA A 107 12.89 -5.90 6.89
N GLU A 108 14.15 -6.26 7.16
CA GLU A 108 14.96 -5.62 8.21
C GLU A 108 15.10 -4.11 7.99
N ARG A 109 15.39 -3.70 6.75
CA ARG A 109 15.50 -2.28 6.39
C ARG A 109 14.17 -1.54 6.51
N ARG A 110 13.04 -2.18 6.14
CA ARG A 110 11.68 -1.61 6.33
C ARG A 110 11.36 -1.46 7.81
N GLN A 111 11.65 -2.47 8.64
CA GLN A 111 11.41 -2.44 10.08
C GLN A 111 12.23 -1.34 10.76
N ALA A 112 13.50 -1.20 10.42
CA ALA A 112 14.37 -0.17 10.98
C ALA A 112 13.85 1.26 10.75
N ARG A 113 13.08 1.48 9.68
CA ARG A 113 12.45 2.77 9.35
C ARG A 113 11.02 2.93 9.87
N ASN A 114 10.41 1.85 10.34
CA ASN A 114 9.02 1.82 10.77
C ASN A 114 8.90 1.08 12.11
N SER A 115 9.58 1.59 13.14
CA SER A 115 9.71 0.91 14.44
C SER A 115 8.38 0.69 15.17
N ASN A 116 7.33 1.41 14.80
CA ASN A 116 5.98 1.26 15.35
C ASN A 116 5.16 0.15 14.63
N LEU A 117 5.66 -0.36 13.50
CA LEU A 117 5.03 -1.44 12.77
C LEU A 117 5.45 -2.81 13.32
N ASP A 118 4.56 -3.77 13.17
CA ASP A 118 4.78 -5.15 13.62
C ASP A 118 5.84 -5.82 12.73
N PRO A 119 6.98 -6.26 13.30
CA PRO A 119 8.07 -6.88 12.54
C PRO A 119 7.65 -8.13 11.79
N GLU A 120 6.74 -8.91 12.36
CA GLU A 120 6.29 -10.15 11.77
C GLU A 120 5.42 -9.88 10.54
N ILE A 121 4.57 -8.86 10.60
CA ILE A 121 3.80 -8.42 9.44
C ILE A 121 4.74 -7.92 8.34
N ILE A 122 5.75 -7.11 8.67
CA ILE A 122 6.72 -6.62 7.67
C ILE A 122 7.48 -7.79 7.03
N ARG A 123 7.86 -8.81 7.81
CA ARG A 123 8.57 -9.98 7.30
C ARG A 123 7.70 -10.78 6.34
N GLU A 124 6.49 -11.14 6.75
CA GLU A 124 5.56 -11.92 5.93
C GLU A 124 5.12 -11.17 4.67
N LEU A 125 4.82 -9.88 4.77
CA LEU A 125 4.52 -9.05 3.59
C LEU A 125 5.72 -8.96 2.64
N SER A 126 6.95 -8.90 3.16
CA SER A 126 8.16 -8.86 2.32
C SER A 126 8.38 -10.17 1.57
N VAL A 127 8.03 -11.32 2.16
CA VAL A 127 8.10 -12.62 1.49
C VAL A 127 6.96 -12.76 0.47
N MET A 128 5.74 -12.36 0.84
CA MET A 128 4.55 -12.44 -0.01
C MET A 128 4.67 -11.58 -1.29
N LEU A 129 5.34 -10.43 -1.19
CA LEU A 129 5.49 -9.45 -2.29
C LEU A 129 6.80 -9.57 -3.07
N ALA A 130 7.65 -10.56 -2.75
CA ALA A 130 8.94 -10.78 -3.42
C ALA A 130 8.80 -11.37 -4.83
#